data_AF-A0AAW2CBF3-F1
#
_entry.id   AF-A0AAW2CBF3-F1
#
_cell.length_a   1.000
_cell.length_b   1.000
_cell.length_c   1.000
_cell.angle_alpha   90.00
_cell.angle_beta   90.00
_cell.angle_gamma   90.00
#
_symmetry.space_group_name_H-M   'P 1'
#
loop_
_entity.id
_entity.type
_entity.pdbx_description
1 polymer ?
#
loop_
_entity_poly.entity_id
_entity_poly.type
_entity_poly.pdbx_seq_one_letter_code
_entity_poly.pdbx_strand_id
1 'polypeptide(L)'
;MEDKTATAITSPKSTQELAMDGQKVLEETIESAFQILTSMNDELCNPSLWCTSTISSATANGPSSQSSNGVVLNGDVASSDNSAHHGESGGGGSGGALEEARIRYKNSVNSLRTILAAIPNSHKSKAFEMDSTPGGPLSPEADIEKLEERASNLRKELANKNNYLKVLIDQVRDLITDISTWQSPCAV
;
A
#
# COMPACT_ATOMS: atom_id res chain seq x y z
N MET A 1 19.40 37.09 22.91
CA MET A 1 18.49 37.64 21.89
C MET A 1 18.93 37.06 20.55
N GLU A 2 18.23 36.11 19.93
CA GLU A 2 17.11 35.26 20.35
C GLU A 2 17.04 34.11 19.34
N ASP A 3 17.08 32.85 19.80
CA ASP A 3 16.91 31.70 18.90
C ASP A 3 15.43 31.56 18.54
N LYS A 4 15.08 31.96 17.32
CA LYS A 4 13.72 31.83 16.80
C LYS A 4 13.50 30.43 16.25
N THR A 5 13.37 29.44 17.14
CA THR A 5 12.93 28.10 16.79
C THR A 5 11.56 28.17 16.12
N ALA A 6 11.51 27.88 14.81
CA ALA A 6 10.28 27.77 14.06
C ALA A 6 9.55 26.47 14.45
N THR A 7 8.86 26.50 15.59
CA THR A 7 7.90 25.45 15.95
C THR A 7 6.74 25.54 14.98
N ALA A 8 6.82 24.78 13.89
CA ALA A 8 5.71 24.56 12.98
C ALA A 8 4.59 23.88 13.78
N ILE A 9 3.54 24.63 14.11
CA ILE A 9 2.38 24.12 14.81
C ILE A 9 1.60 23.24 13.84
N THR A 10 1.97 21.96 13.77
CA THR A 10 1.17 20.93 13.11
C THR A 10 -0.12 20.77 13.89
N SER A 11 -1.25 21.12 13.27
CA SER A 11 -2.58 20.90 13.85
C SER A 11 -2.73 19.46 14.34
N PRO A 12 -3.49 19.20 15.43
CA PRO A 12 -3.71 17.84 15.89
C PRO A 12 -4.38 17.01 14.78
N LYS A 13 -3.61 16.07 14.24
CA LYS A 13 -3.99 15.23 13.10
C LYS A 13 -5.25 14.44 13.46
N SER A 14 -6.29 14.51 12.63
CA SER A 14 -7.58 13.88 12.92
C SER A 14 -7.43 12.36 13.04
N THR A 15 -8.23 11.69 13.88
CA THR A 15 -8.21 10.21 13.97
C THR A 15 -8.41 9.54 12.61
N GLN A 16 -9.26 10.11 11.74
CA GLN A 16 -9.46 9.64 10.37
C GLN A 16 -8.18 9.76 9.52
N GLU A 17 -7.46 10.85 9.68
CA GLU A 17 -6.24 11.17 8.93
C GLU A 17 -5.05 10.32 9.42
N LEU A 18 -4.97 10.07 10.74
CA LEU A 18 -4.07 9.07 11.32
C LEU A 18 -4.37 7.65 10.83
N ALA A 19 -5.65 7.29 10.65
CA ALA A 19 -6.02 5.98 10.10
C ALA A 19 -5.61 5.83 8.62
N MET A 20 -5.80 6.87 7.80
CA MET A 20 -5.36 6.89 6.39
C MET A 20 -3.83 6.81 6.26
N ASP A 21 -3.09 7.63 7.02
CA ASP A 21 -1.62 7.56 7.05
C ASP A 21 -1.15 6.20 7.57
N GLY A 22 -1.83 5.63 8.57
CA GLY A 22 -1.54 4.30 9.12
C GLY A 22 -1.70 3.18 8.09
N GLN A 23 -2.74 3.25 7.24
CA GLN A 23 -2.90 2.32 6.13
C GLN A 23 -1.76 2.45 5.12
N LYS A 24 -1.41 3.67 4.70
CA LYS A 24 -0.32 3.90 3.74
C LYS A 24 1.02 3.37 4.26
N VAL A 25 1.34 3.63 5.53
CA VAL A 25 2.59 3.14 6.14
C VAL A 25 2.58 1.62 6.32
N LEU A 26 1.42 1.00 6.53
CA LEU A 26 1.28 -0.46 6.52
C LEU A 26 1.59 -1.06 5.13
N GLU A 27 1.10 -0.44 4.06
CA GLU A 27 1.40 -0.84 2.68
C GLU A 27 2.92 -0.74 2.38
N GLU A 28 3.56 0.38 2.74
CA GLU A 28 5.02 0.58 2.64
C GLU A 28 5.83 -0.42 3.51
N THR A 29 5.29 -0.80 4.67
CA THR A 29 5.88 -1.83 5.54
C THR A 29 5.86 -3.21 4.87
N ILE A 30 4.74 -3.56 4.24
CA ILE A 30 4.56 -4.82 3.53
C ILE A 30 5.48 -4.88 2.30
N GLU A 31 5.53 -3.81 1.49
CA GLU A 31 6.43 -3.72 0.33
C GLU A 31 7.91 -3.85 0.74
N SER A 32 8.33 -3.15 1.80
CA SER A 32 9.69 -3.27 2.33
C SER A 32 10.01 -4.69 2.81
N ALA A 33 9.05 -5.38 3.43
CA ALA A 33 9.20 -6.78 3.86
C ALA A 33 9.32 -7.74 2.67
N PHE A 34 8.53 -7.55 1.61
CA PHE A 34 8.70 -8.30 0.36
C PHE A 34 10.07 -8.07 -0.27
N GLN A 35 10.56 -6.82 -0.30
CA GLN A 35 11.87 -6.52 -0.84
C GLN A 35 13.01 -7.19 -0.05
N ILE A 36 12.91 -7.28 1.29
CA ILE A 36 13.85 -8.07 2.11
C ILE A 36 13.83 -9.55 1.67
N LEU A 37 12.65 -10.16 1.56
CA LEU A 37 12.51 -11.57 1.18
C LEU A 37 13.06 -11.84 -0.23
N THR A 38 12.77 -10.96 -1.19
CA THR A 38 13.31 -11.05 -2.55
C THR A 38 14.83 -10.90 -2.56
N SER A 39 15.39 -9.87 -1.91
CA SER A 39 16.85 -9.69 -1.89
C SER A 39 17.59 -10.79 -1.13
N MET A 40 17.01 -11.34 -0.05
CA MET A 40 17.52 -12.56 0.59
C MET A 40 17.46 -13.76 -0.36
N ASN A 41 16.36 -13.93 -1.09
CA ASN A 41 16.23 -15.01 -2.06
C ASN A 41 17.27 -14.87 -3.18
N ASP A 42 17.50 -13.66 -3.71
CA ASP A 42 18.49 -13.41 -4.76
C ASP A 42 19.92 -13.72 -4.29
N GLU A 43 20.29 -13.31 -3.07
CA GLU A 43 21.58 -13.68 -2.44
C GLU A 43 21.69 -15.20 -2.20
N LEU A 44 20.60 -15.86 -1.80
CA LEU A 44 20.51 -17.31 -1.60
C LEU A 44 20.27 -18.13 -2.89
N CYS A 45 20.08 -17.47 -4.03
CA CYS A 45 19.91 -18.08 -5.34
C CYS A 45 21.04 -17.74 -6.33
N ASN A 46 22.02 -16.91 -5.94
CA ASN A 46 23.14 -16.52 -6.79
C ASN A 46 24.35 -17.50 -6.72
N PRO A 47 24.62 -18.30 -7.78
CA PRO A 47 25.71 -19.28 -7.76
C PRO A 47 27.10 -18.69 -7.60
N SER A 48 27.32 -17.43 -7.99
CA SER A 48 28.64 -16.81 -7.89
C SER A 48 29.09 -16.56 -6.45
N LEU A 49 28.16 -16.53 -5.49
CA LEU A 49 28.47 -16.32 -4.07
C LEU A 49 28.93 -17.59 -3.34
N TRP A 50 28.69 -18.78 -3.90
CA TRP A 50 29.12 -20.06 -3.28
C TRP A 50 30.19 -20.78 -4.10
N CYS A 51 30.39 -20.40 -5.36
CA CYS A 51 31.54 -20.76 -6.18
C CYS A 51 32.83 -20.13 -5.62
N THR A 52 33.25 -20.59 -4.44
CA THR A 52 34.57 -20.28 -3.86
C THR A 52 35.64 -20.79 -4.81
N SER A 53 36.43 -19.87 -5.35
CA SER A 53 37.59 -20.19 -6.19
C SER A 53 38.55 -21.11 -5.45
N THR A 54 38.51 -22.40 -5.77
CA THR A 54 39.63 -23.32 -5.51
C THR A 54 40.70 -23.04 -6.57
N ILE A 55 41.36 -21.88 -6.46
CA ILE A 55 42.56 -21.56 -7.21
C ILE A 55 43.70 -21.49 -6.21
N SER A 56 44.51 -22.54 -6.26
CA SER A 56 45.50 -22.92 -5.25
C SER A 56 46.50 -21.84 -4.89
N SER A 57 46.90 -21.81 -3.62
CA SER A 57 48.17 -21.24 -3.19
C SER A 57 49.33 -22.01 -3.84
N ALA A 58 49.95 -21.43 -4.87
CA ALA A 58 51.10 -22.00 -5.57
C ALA A 58 52.28 -21.02 -5.60
N THR A 59 52.82 -20.72 -4.42
CA THR A 59 54.16 -20.10 -4.29
C THR A 59 55.24 -21.16 -4.38
N ALA A 60 55.88 -21.34 -5.54
CA ALA A 60 57.28 -21.81 -5.67
C ALA A 60 57.74 -21.90 -7.13
N ASN A 61 59.02 -21.60 -7.38
CA ASN A 61 59.70 -21.75 -8.67
C ASN A 61 60.02 -23.23 -8.98
N GLY A 62 59.90 -23.67 -10.24
CA GLY A 62 60.45 -24.96 -10.70
C GLY A 62 59.95 -25.39 -12.10
N PRO A 63 60.81 -25.86 -13.03
CA PRO A 63 60.40 -26.28 -14.38
C PRO A 63 60.26 -27.81 -14.56
N SER A 64 59.67 -28.21 -15.69
CA SER A 64 59.50 -29.60 -16.22
C SER A 64 58.49 -30.52 -15.51
N SER A 65 57.84 -31.49 -16.17
CA SER A 65 57.58 -31.78 -17.61
C SER A 65 56.63 -33.00 -17.73
N GLN A 66 55.96 -33.19 -18.90
CA GLN A 66 55.21 -34.40 -19.33
C GLN A 66 53.90 -34.70 -18.53
N SER A 67 52.81 -35.33 -19.04
CA SER A 67 52.38 -35.89 -20.35
C SER A 67 50.88 -36.26 -20.22
N SER A 68 49.97 -36.26 -21.23
CA SER A 68 49.93 -35.73 -22.61
C SER A 68 48.50 -35.85 -23.21
N ASN A 69 48.31 -35.44 -24.48
CA ASN A 69 47.21 -35.73 -25.43
C ASN A 69 45.78 -35.18 -25.20
N GLY A 70 45.33 -34.28 -26.10
CA GLY A 70 43.94 -33.77 -26.12
C GLY A 70 43.47 -32.90 -27.31
N VAL A 71 44.23 -32.77 -28.41
CA VAL A 71 43.89 -32.05 -29.67
C VAL A 71 43.78 -30.51 -29.59
N VAL A 72 44.44 -29.86 -30.56
CA VAL A 72 44.50 -28.40 -30.77
C VAL A 72 43.59 -28.02 -31.93
N LEU A 73 42.83 -26.93 -31.84
CA LEU A 73 42.40 -26.14 -33.02
C LEU A 73 42.31 -24.65 -32.68
N ASN A 74 42.94 -23.82 -33.50
CA ASN A 74 42.89 -22.35 -33.43
C ASN A 74 41.51 -21.81 -33.84
N GLY A 75 41.19 -20.61 -33.34
CA GLY A 75 40.05 -19.81 -33.77
C GLY A 75 40.18 -18.34 -33.35
N ASP A 76 41.17 -17.64 -33.90
CA ASP A 76 41.25 -16.17 -33.82
C ASP A 76 40.21 -15.55 -34.75
N VAL A 77 39.28 -14.76 -34.20
CA VAL A 77 38.48 -13.80 -34.95
C VAL A 77 38.40 -12.51 -34.13
N ALA A 78 38.84 -11.41 -34.74
CA ALA A 78 39.08 -10.16 -34.07
C ALA A 78 37.81 -9.33 -33.76
N SER A 79 37.93 -8.53 -32.69
CA SER A 79 37.42 -7.15 -32.56
C SER A 79 35.93 -6.86 -32.81
N SER A 80 35.23 -6.45 -31.76
CA SER A 80 34.57 -5.13 -31.81
C SER A 80 34.47 -4.49 -30.42
N ASP A 81 34.82 -3.22 -30.37
CA ASP A 81 34.61 -2.30 -29.24
C ASP A 81 33.13 -1.90 -29.17
N ASN A 82 32.48 -2.05 -28.01
CA ASN A 82 31.43 -1.13 -27.59
C ASN A 82 31.12 -1.23 -26.08
N SER A 83 31.34 -0.11 -25.39
CA SER A 83 30.58 0.42 -24.25
C SER A 83 30.25 -0.49 -23.04
N ALA A 84 30.80 -0.03 -21.90
CA ALA A 84 30.12 0.04 -20.60
C ALA A 84 29.53 -1.25 -20.00
N HIS A 85 30.29 -1.87 -19.09
CA HIS A 85 29.79 -2.17 -17.75
C HIS A 85 30.90 -1.99 -16.71
N HIS A 86 31.13 -0.74 -16.30
CA HIS A 86 31.69 -0.46 -14.99
C HIS A 86 30.68 -0.97 -13.96
N GLY A 87 31.09 -2.00 -13.22
CA GLY A 87 30.20 -2.82 -12.40
C GLY A 87 31.02 -3.69 -11.45
N GLU A 88 32.01 -3.06 -10.81
CA GLU A 88 32.88 -3.63 -9.78
C GLU A 88 32.12 -4.00 -8.49
N SER A 89 31.21 -4.96 -8.57
CA SER A 89 30.53 -5.53 -7.40
C SER A 89 31.45 -6.53 -6.70
N GLY A 90 32.51 -6.00 -6.08
CA GLY A 90 33.62 -6.75 -5.52
C GLY A 90 34.38 -5.98 -4.45
N GLY A 91 33.66 -5.46 -3.45
CA GLY A 91 34.25 -4.73 -2.32
C GLY A 91 33.21 -4.48 -1.24
N GLY A 92 33.43 -5.02 -0.03
CA GLY A 92 32.44 -4.95 1.05
C GLY A 92 32.36 -3.57 1.71
N GLY A 93 31.20 -3.27 2.29
CA GLY A 93 31.06 -2.23 3.32
C GLY A 93 30.36 -0.93 2.91
N SER A 94 29.08 -0.99 2.49
CA SER A 94 28.02 -0.02 2.89
C SER A 94 26.73 -0.25 2.09
N GLY A 95 25.75 -0.96 2.67
CA GLY A 95 24.34 -0.88 2.24
C GLY A 95 24.00 -1.47 0.87
N GLY A 96 24.01 -2.80 0.73
CA GLY A 96 23.35 -3.46 -0.40
C GLY A 96 21.82 -3.38 -0.33
N ALA A 97 21.13 -3.78 -1.40
CA ALA A 97 19.66 -3.72 -1.51
C ALA A 97 18.93 -4.38 -0.32
N LEU A 98 19.49 -5.46 0.24
CA LEU A 98 18.98 -6.13 1.44
C LEU A 98 19.03 -5.24 2.69
N GLU A 99 20.16 -4.57 2.97
CA GLU A 99 20.27 -3.67 4.13
C GLU A 99 19.45 -2.39 3.92
N GLU A 100 19.33 -1.91 2.68
CA GLU A 100 18.45 -0.78 2.38
C GLU A 100 16.98 -1.13 2.64
N ALA A 101 16.51 -2.28 2.15
CA ALA A 101 15.16 -2.79 2.41
C ALA A 101 14.92 -3.01 3.92
N ARG A 102 15.91 -3.52 4.64
CA ARG A 102 15.89 -3.66 6.10
C ARG A 102 15.80 -2.32 6.84
N ILE A 103 16.50 -1.29 6.38
CA ILE A 103 16.41 0.06 6.93
C ILE A 103 15.02 0.65 6.66
N ARG A 104 14.48 0.54 5.43
CA ARG A 104 13.12 1.02 5.08
C ARG A 104 12.06 0.33 5.94
N TYR A 105 12.07 -1.01 6.03
CA TYR A 105 11.17 -1.77 6.89
C TYR A 105 11.24 -1.34 8.35
N LYS A 106 12.46 -1.17 8.91
CA LYS A 106 12.62 -0.70 10.29
C LYS A 106 12.00 0.69 10.48
N ASN A 107 12.18 1.59 9.51
CA ASN A 107 11.67 2.96 9.56
C ASN A 107 10.13 3.00 9.43
N SER A 108 9.55 2.32 8.45
CA SER A 108 8.09 2.26 8.25
C SER A 108 7.38 1.61 9.43
N VAL A 109 7.91 0.52 10.00
CA VAL A 109 7.41 -0.05 11.26
C VAL A 109 7.46 0.96 12.42
N ASN A 110 8.50 1.80 12.50
CA ASN A 110 8.61 2.81 13.56
C ASN A 110 7.61 3.96 13.37
N SER A 111 7.38 4.38 12.12
CA SER A 111 6.30 5.30 11.76
C SER A 111 4.93 4.73 12.11
N LEU A 112 4.68 3.44 11.81
CA LEU A 112 3.42 2.77 12.13
C LEU A 112 3.17 2.71 13.65
N ARG A 113 4.19 2.39 14.46
CA ARG A 113 4.10 2.48 15.93
C ARG A 113 3.79 3.89 16.41
N THR A 114 4.37 4.91 15.78
CA THR A 114 4.13 6.32 16.13
C THR A 114 2.68 6.72 15.84
N ILE A 115 2.13 6.32 14.68
CA ILE A 115 0.72 6.55 14.33
C ILE A 115 -0.21 5.81 15.30
N LEU A 116 0.05 4.54 15.60
CA LEU A 116 -0.74 3.75 16.56
C LEU A 116 -0.71 4.35 17.97
N ALA A 117 0.41 4.93 18.40
CA ALA A 117 0.53 5.64 19.68
C ALA A 117 -0.17 7.03 19.66
N ALA A 118 -0.32 7.65 18.49
CA ALA A 118 -1.01 8.93 18.33
C ALA A 118 -2.56 8.77 18.36
N ILE A 119 -3.12 7.66 17.85
CA ILE A 119 -4.57 7.44 17.78
C ILE A 119 -5.28 7.58 19.15
N PRO A 120 -4.82 6.96 20.28
CA PRO A 120 -5.44 7.19 21.59
C PRO A 120 -5.36 8.64 22.09
N ASN A 121 -4.42 9.43 21.57
CA ASN A 121 -4.18 10.80 21.97
C ASN A 121 -4.93 11.83 21.10
N SER A 122 -5.24 11.53 19.83
CA SER A 122 -6.12 12.39 19.01
C SER A 122 -7.54 12.48 19.59
N HIS A 123 -8.04 11.39 20.20
CA HIS A 123 -9.29 11.42 20.97
C HIS A 123 -9.22 12.35 22.20
N LYS A 124 -8.08 12.40 22.90
CA LYS A 124 -7.86 13.29 24.06
C LYS A 124 -7.67 14.75 23.65
N SER A 125 -6.98 15.00 22.53
CA SER A 125 -6.82 16.35 21.99
C SER A 125 -8.16 16.97 21.60
N LYS A 126 -9.07 16.18 20.99
CA LYS A 126 -10.45 16.63 20.69
C LYS A 126 -11.26 16.93 21.96
N ALA A 127 -10.93 16.32 23.09
CA ALA A 127 -11.57 16.60 24.38
C ALA A 127 -10.98 17.84 25.10
N PHE A 128 -9.70 18.16 24.91
CA PHE A 128 -9.04 19.28 25.59
C PHE A 128 -9.28 20.64 24.90
N GLU A 129 -9.43 20.67 23.57
CA GLU A 129 -9.87 21.85 22.81
C GLU A 129 -11.37 22.20 23.01
N MET A 130 -12.14 21.31 23.67
CA MET A 130 -13.58 21.48 23.89
C MET A 130 -13.93 22.55 24.95
N ASP A 131 -12.97 22.97 25.77
CA ASP A 131 -13.21 23.75 27.00
C ASP A 131 -12.95 25.26 26.86
N SER A 132 -12.88 25.78 25.63
CA SER A 132 -12.64 27.23 25.37
C SER A 132 -13.37 27.81 24.15
N THR A 133 -14.46 27.19 23.71
CA THR A 133 -15.40 27.80 22.75
C THR A 133 -16.83 27.31 23.05
N PRO A 134 -17.84 28.20 23.13
CA PRO A 134 -19.23 27.83 23.45
C PRO A 134 -19.93 27.19 22.23
N GLY A 135 -19.39 26.06 21.77
CA GLY A 135 -19.77 25.38 20.53
C GLY A 135 -18.83 24.22 20.18
N GLY A 136 -18.43 23.42 21.18
CA GLY A 136 -17.58 22.25 20.95
C GLY A 136 -18.24 21.19 20.04
N PRO A 137 -17.46 20.38 19.30
CA PRO A 137 -17.99 19.37 18.40
C PRO A 137 -18.95 18.42 19.11
N LEU A 138 -20.18 18.34 18.57
CA LEU A 138 -21.21 17.38 18.97
C LEU A 138 -20.60 16.00 19.24
N SER A 139 -21.03 15.39 20.35
CA SER A 139 -20.56 14.07 20.79
C SER A 139 -20.63 13.06 19.63
N PRO A 140 -19.73 12.06 19.55
CA PRO A 140 -19.93 10.94 18.62
C PRO A 140 -21.31 10.28 18.80
N GLU A 141 -21.89 10.34 19.99
CA GLU A 141 -23.27 9.92 20.27
C GLU A 141 -24.31 10.76 19.51
N ALA A 142 -24.13 12.08 19.42
CA ALA A 142 -25.01 12.99 18.71
C ALA A 142 -24.84 12.90 17.17
N ASP A 143 -23.64 12.55 16.69
CA ASP A 143 -23.44 12.19 15.28
C ASP A 143 -24.15 10.85 14.93
N ILE A 144 -24.13 9.87 15.85
CA ILE A 144 -24.89 8.62 15.72
C ILE A 144 -26.41 8.89 15.73
N GLU A 145 -26.92 9.66 16.69
CA GLU A 145 -28.33 10.06 16.79
C GLU A 145 -28.82 10.74 15.50
N LYS A 146 -28.03 11.67 14.95
CA LYS A 146 -28.32 12.37 13.69
C LYS A 146 -28.28 11.43 12.47
N LEU A 147 -27.39 10.44 12.46
CA LEU A 147 -27.38 9.41 11.43
C LEU A 147 -28.61 8.49 11.51
N GLU A 148 -29.03 8.12 12.73
CA GLU A 148 -30.23 7.33 12.97
C GLU A 148 -31.50 8.10 12.57
N GLU A 149 -31.59 9.39 12.92
CA GLU A 149 -32.68 10.28 12.49
C GLU A 149 -32.75 10.34 10.95
N ARG A 150 -31.60 10.54 10.28
CA ARG A 150 -31.53 10.53 8.81
C ARG A 150 -31.95 9.19 8.22
N ALA A 151 -31.52 8.07 8.80
CA ALA A 151 -31.91 6.74 8.36
C ALA A 151 -33.42 6.47 8.58
N SER A 152 -33.99 7.00 9.66
CA SER A 152 -35.42 6.96 9.96
C SER A 152 -36.24 7.76 8.94
N ASN A 153 -35.81 8.99 8.65
CA ASN A 153 -36.42 9.85 7.64
C ASN A 153 -36.36 9.23 6.23
N LEU A 154 -35.23 8.65 5.83
CA LEU A 154 -35.10 7.92 4.56
C LEU A 154 -36.00 6.68 4.50
N ARG A 155 -36.11 5.89 5.58
CA ARG A 155 -37.04 4.75 5.67
C ARG A 155 -38.50 5.21 5.52
N LYS A 156 -38.87 6.33 6.14
CA LYS A 156 -40.21 6.94 6.03
C LYS A 156 -40.50 7.44 4.62
N GLU A 157 -39.55 8.11 3.97
CA GLU A 157 -39.71 8.54 2.57
C GLU A 157 -39.84 7.35 1.64
N LEU A 158 -39.01 6.32 1.77
CA LEU A 158 -39.09 5.08 0.99
C LEU A 158 -40.49 4.44 1.08
N ALA A 159 -41.02 4.32 2.30
CA ALA A 159 -42.37 3.79 2.53
C ALA A 159 -43.46 4.66 1.89
N ASN A 160 -43.33 6.00 1.96
CA ASN A 160 -44.26 6.93 1.32
C ASN A 160 -44.23 6.83 -0.23
N LYS A 161 -43.03 6.80 -0.83
CA LYS A 161 -42.85 6.64 -2.29
C LYS A 161 -43.39 5.29 -2.78
N ASN A 162 -43.20 4.22 -2.00
CA ASN A 162 -43.75 2.89 -2.32
C ASN A 162 -45.29 2.88 -2.29
N ASN A 163 -45.92 3.52 -1.29
CA ASN A 163 -47.38 3.69 -1.28
C ASN A 163 -47.88 4.48 -2.51
N TYR A 164 -47.18 5.57 -2.88
CA TYR A 164 -47.53 6.35 -4.07
C TYR A 164 -47.40 5.54 -5.37
N LEU A 165 -46.33 4.76 -5.52
CA LEU A 165 -46.16 3.83 -6.65
C LEU A 165 -47.28 2.78 -6.70
N LYS A 166 -47.70 2.26 -5.54
CA LYS A 166 -48.82 1.30 -5.47
C LYS A 166 -50.12 1.92 -5.97
N VAL A 167 -50.46 3.15 -5.54
CA VAL A 167 -51.63 3.88 -6.04
C VAL A 167 -51.56 4.10 -7.56
N LEU A 168 -50.41 4.50 -8.09
CA LEU A 168 -50.22 4.64 -9.55
C LEU A 168 -50.41 3.31 -10.30
N ILE A 169 -49.87 2.22 -9.77
CA ILE A 169 -50.01 0.88 -10.36
C ILE A 169 -51.49 0.45 -10.36
N ASP A 170 -52.21 0.69 -9.27
CA ASP A 170 -53.62 0.34 -9.16
C ASP A 170 -54.48 1.21 -10.10
N GLN A 171 -54.23 2.52 -10.20
CA GLN A 171 -54.85 3.40 -11.21
C GLN A 171 -54.61 2.94 -12.66
N VAL A 172 -53.41 2.45 -12.99
CA VAL A 172 -53.10 1.91 -14.31
C VAL A 172 -53.83 0.58 -14.55
N ARG A 173 -53.98 -0.28 -13.54
CA ARG A 173 -54.76 -1.53 -13.63
C ARG A 173 -56.25 -1.25 -13.85
N ASP A 174 -56.80 -0.27 -13.14
CA ASP A 174 -58.20 0.16 -13.29
C ASP A 174 -58.42 0.69 -14.71
N LEU A 175 -57.54 1.57 -15.21
CA LEU A 175 -57.62 2.10 -16.58
C LEU A 175 -57.50 1.01 -17.65
N ILE A 176 -56.62 0.01 -17.47
CA ILE A 176 -56.52 -1.15 -18.38
C ILE A 176 -57.81 -1.97 -18.34
N THR A 177 -58.40 -2.15 -17.16
CA THR A 177 -59.66 -2.88 -16.98
C THR A 177 -60.79 -2.15 -17.69
N ASP A 178 -60.92 -0.83 -17.47
CA ASP A 178 -61.88 0.02 -18.16
C ASP A 178 -61.72 -0.09 -19.69
N ILE A 179 -60.52 0.15 -20.22
CA ILE A 179 -60.21 0.03 -21.67
C ILE A 179 -60.61 -1.34 -22.21
N SER A 180 -60.38 -2.41 -21.46
CA SER A 180 -60.77 -3.77 -21.85
C SER A 180 -62.29 -3.96 -21.97
N THR A 181 -63.10 -3.21 -21.21
CA THR A 181 -64.57 -3.23 -21.38
C THR A 181 -65.06 -2.54 -22.66
N TRP A 182 -64.31 -1.55 -23.16
CA TRP A 182 -64.62 -0.90 -24.45
C TRP A 182 -64.15 -1.73 -25.65
N GLN A 183 -63.18 -2.62 -25.45
CA GLN A 183 -62.72 -3.60 -26.45
C GLN A 183 -63.67 -4.81 -26.54
N SER A 184 -64.92 -4.56 -26.93
CA SER A 184 -65.77 -5.64 -27.44
C SER A 184 -65.07 -6.32 -28.62
N PRO A 185 -65.08 -7.66 -28.74
CA PRO A 185 -64.61 -8.32 -29.94
C PRO A 185 -65.43 -7.82 -31.13
N CYS A 186 -64.78 -7.16 -32.09
CA CYS A 186 -65.34 -7.04 -33.43
C CYS A 186 -65.40 -8.46 -34.00
N ALA A 187 -66.60 -9.06 -34.00
CA ALA A 187 -66.83 -10.34 -34.66
C ALA A 187 -66.49 -10.18 -36.15
N VAL A 188 -65.64 -11.08 -36.64
CA VAL A 188 -65.29 -11.25 -38.06
C VAL A 188 -66.29 -12.20 -38.70
#